data_AF-A0AAU8IEK0-F1
#
_entry.id   AF-A0AAU8IEK0-F1
#
_cell.length_a   1.000
_cell.length_b   1.000
_cell.length_c   1.000
_cell.angle_alpha   90.00
_cell.angle_beta   90.00
_cell.angle_gamma   90.00
#
_symmetry.space_group_name_H-M   'P 1'
#
loop_
_entity.id
_entity.type
_entity.pdbx_description
1 polymer ?
#
loop_
_entity_poly.entity_id
_entity_poly.type
_entity_poly.pdbx_seq_one_letter_code
_entity_poly.pdbx_strand_id
1 'polypeptide(L)'
;MSGTKLFCQRFRRECRYQWGIIRSVVGWTIMLYIIIPAAAIAPFLYADVWKNIHFYWDDGIPIIFLIALILLFSGHGNVRTCLLDADLLFLIQEKRRLIQLKHCALLVSLFVLIVIEAIVFLLAWPVLTEIYHFSQIEILSLFLLAAGYKLSVMSIRKFTEGTIVRRLCILLAYGAASTLGFTLNSRLWLISGVTCTALMLLLNLIQAGKTNRWFRELEIEHQEHVKFIRPILHFTSGIEKPVSVKRRPLILFRRSGSLFNKPGRENGLLELLLKTFLRHKSYLAAYVQLTGLTCFAVIVLPLWLKWVVYVLFILFMKLWLSILFRKMTASPFFRVVPFDSEIRVPVQSRFQKWLGFPVIMLTGGVTLMATLVL
;
A
#
# COMPACT_ATOMS: atom_id res chain seq x y z
N MET A 1 37.37 2.21 13.92
CA MET A 1 37.05 2.48 12.49
C MET A 1 36.32 3.83 12.39
N SER A 2 36.50 4.62 11.32
CA SER A 2 35.73 5.86 11.12
C SER A 2 34.26 5.57 10.80
N GLY A 3 33.34 6.49 11.13
CA GLY A 3 31.90 6.31 10.87
C GLY A 3 31.57 6.12 9.39
N THR A 4 32.33 6.78 8.51
CA THR A 4 32.21 6.64 7.04
C THR A 4 32.61 5.26 6.52
N LYS A 5 33.71 4.70 7.01
CA LYS A 5 34.16 3.34 6.64
C LYS A 5 33.14 2.30 7.11
N LEU A 6 32.61 2.47 8.33
CA LEU A 6 31.56 1.61 8.88
C LEU A 6 30.29 1.66 8.01
N PHE A 7 29.85 2.86 7.60
CA PHE A 7 28.73 3.04 6.69
C PHE A 7 28.95 2.32 5.36
N CYS A 8 30.08 2.54 4.68
CA CYS A 8 30.38 1.90 3.40
C CYS A 8 30.37 0.38 3.48
N GLN A 9 30.94 -0.19 4.54
CA GLN A 9 30.94 -1.64 4.76
C GLN A 9 29.51 -2.18 4.92
N ARG A 10 28.66 -1.49 5.70
CA ARG A 10 27.26 -1.88 5.93
C ARG A 10 26.42 -1.74 4.67
N PHE A 11 26.55 -0.63 3.96
CA PHE A 11 25.82 -0.39 2.72
C PHE A 11 26.16 -1.45 1.67
N ARG A 12 27.44 -1.80 1.50
CA ARG A 12 27.86 -2.89 0.59
C ARG A 12 27.31 -4.25 1.03
N ARG A 13 27.28 -4.55 2.34
CA ARG A 13 26.68 -5.79 2.84
C ARG A 13 25.19 -5.84 2.54
N GLU A 14 24.49 -4.73 2.76
CA GLU A 14 23.06 -4.61 2.46
C GLU A 14 22.77 -4.78 0.96
N CYS A 15 23.51 -4.08 0.09
CA CYS A 15 23.34 -4.24 -1.36
C CYS A 15 23.55 -5.68 -1.81
N ARG A 16 24.58 -6.38 -1.27
CA ARG A 16 24.80 -7.80 -1.56
C ARG A 16 23.66 -8.68 -1.06
N TYR A 17 23.12 -8.38 0.12
CA TYR A 17 21.98 -9.10 0.68
C TYR A 17 20.72 -8.92 -0.17
N GLN A 18 20.37 -7.69 -0.51
CA GLN A 18 19.21 -7.36 -1.35
C GLN A 18 19.36 -7.94 -2.77
N TRP A 19 20.57 -7.89 -3.35
CA TRP A 19 20.84 -8.54 -4.63
C TRP A 19 20.68 -10.06 -4.55
N GLY A 20 21.10 -10.70 -3.46
CA GLY A 20 20.88 -12.12 -3.21
C GLY A 20 19.39 -12.49 -3.18
N ILE A 21 18.55 -11.65 -2.56
CA ILE A 21 17.09 -11.81 -2.54
C ILE A 21 16.49 -11.65 -3.94
N ILE A 22 16.91 -10.65 -4.71
CA ILE A 22 16.41 -10.46 -6.07
C ILE A 22 16.81 -11.66 -6.95
N ARG A 23 18.06 -12.13 -6.84
CA ARG A 23 18.57 -13.27 -7.59
C ARG A 23 17.88 -14.59 -7.24
N SER A 24 17.35 -14.75 -6.02
CA SER A 24 16.60 -15.96 -5.65
C SER A 24 15.24 -16.06 -6.35
N VAL A 25 14.67 -14.92 -6.75
CA VAL A 25 13.42 -14.85 -7.52
C VAL A 25 13.70 -14.81 -9.01
N VAL A 26 14.67 -14.02 -9.43
CA VAL A 26 15.05 -13.85 -10.85
C VAL A 26 16.01 -14.97 -11.25
N GLY A 27 15.43 -16.13 -11.60
CA GLY A 27 16.15 -17.19 -12.28
C GLY A 27 16.52 -16.81 -13.72
N TRP A 28 17.44 -17.57 -14.34
CA TRP A 28 17.86 -17.36 -15.73
C TRP A 28 16.67 -17.31 -16.70
N THR A 29 15.65 -18.14 -16.49
CA THR A 29 14.42 -18.14 -17.28
C THR A 29 13.70 -16.79 -17.23
N ILE A 30 13.53 -16.19 -16.05
CA ILE A 30 12.90 -14.86 -15.93
C ILE A 30 13.75 -13.78 -16.60
N MET A 31 15.07 -13.89 -16.47
CA MET A 31 15.99 -12.95 -17.11
C MET A 31 15.87 -13.00 -18.64
N LEU A 32 15.86 -14.20 -19.22
CA LEU A 32 15.82 -14.42 -20.66
C LEU A 32 14.44 -14.12 -21.27
N TYR A 33 13.35 -14.51 -20.61
CA TYR A 33 12.00 -14.37 -21.18
C TYR A 33 11.26 -13.09 -20.77
N ILE A 34 11.66 -12.42 -19.69
CA ILE A 34 10.95 -11.22 -19.19
C ILE A 34 11.87 -10.00 -19.21
N ILE A 35 13.02 -10.06 -18.53
CA ILE A 35 13.85 -8.86 -18.32
C ILE A 35 14.49 -8.39 -19.64
N ILE A 36 15.12 -9.28 -20.39
CA ILE A 36 15.79 -8.92 -21.65
C ILE A 36 14.78 -8.40 -22.67
N PRO A 37 13.64 -9.08 -22.95
CA PRO A 37 12.62 -8.54 -23.85
C PRO A 37 12.05 -7.20 -23.37
N ALA A 38 11.74 -7.06 -22.08
CA ALA A 38 11.23 -5.80 -21.55
C ALA A 38 12.24 -4.65 -21.68
N ALA A 39 13.53 -4.90 -21.41
CA ALA A 39 14.59 -3.91 -21.57
C ALA A 39 14.83 -3.52 -23.03
N ALA A 40 14.63 -4.45 -23.97
CA ALA A 40 14.69 -4.15 -25.40
C ALA A 40 13.46 -3.36 -25.87
N ILE A 41 12.26 -3.74 -25.44
CA ILE A 41 10.99 -3.15 -25.88
C ILE A 41 10.75 -1.76 -25.25
N ALA A 42 11.13 -1.55 -23.98
CA ALA A 42 10.81 -0.33 -23.26
C ALA A 42 11.33 0.97 -23.92
N PRO A 43 12.58 1.05 -24.43
CA PRO A 43 13.04 2.22 -25.18
C PRO A 43 12.26 2.48 -26.46
N PHE A 44 11.84 1.43 -27.19
CA PHE A 44 11.01 1.58 -28.39
C PHE A 44 9.62 2.09 -28.04
N LEU A 45 9.00 1.55 -27.00
CA LEU A 45 7.71 2.06 -26.50
C LEU A 45 7.83 3.50 -26.03
N TYR A 46 8.91 3.85 -25.32
CA TYR A 46 9.11 5.22 -24.88
C TYR A 46 9.31 6.17 -26.08
N ALA A 47 10.10 5.78 -27.08
CA ALA A 47 10.25 6.57 -28.31
C ALA A 47 8.95 6.68 -29.12
N ASP A 48 8.10 5.65 -29.10
CA ASP A 48 6.77 5.68 -29.72
C ASP A 48 5.83 6.62 -28.98
N VAL A 49 5.81 6.58 -27.64
CA VAL A 49 5.05 7.50 -26.77
C VAL A 49 5.40 8.96 -27.09
N TRP A 50 6.68 9.26 -27.34
CA TRP A 50 7.11 10.61 -27.76
C TRP A 50 6.54 11.06 -29.12
N LYS A 51 6.34 10.13 -30.06
CA LYS A 51 5.84 10.46 -31.41
C LYS A 51 4.31 10.45 -31.50
N ASN A 52 3.68 9.58 -30.74
CA ASN A 52 2.27 9.19 -30.87
C ASN A 52 1.50 9.44 -29.56
N ILE A 53 1.85 10.51 -28.82
CA ILE A 53 1.34 10.73 -27.46
C ILE A 53 -0.19 10.83 -27.40
N HIS A 54 -0.82 11.46 -28.40
CA HIS A 54 -2.28 11.66 -28.47
C HIS A 54 -3.07 10.34 -28.57
N PHE A 55 -2.43 9.23 -28.97
CA PHE A 55 -3.09 7.91 -28.95
C PHE A 55 -3.13 7.29 -27.54
N TYR A 56 -2.18 7.66 -26.68
CA TYR A 56 -2.03 7.09 -25.34
C TYR A 56 -2.57 7.99 -24.23
N TRP A 57 -2.62 9.30 -24.47
CA TRP A 57 -3.05 10.28 -23.50
C TRP A 57 -3.96 11.32 -24.17
N ASP A 58 -5.17 11.45 -23.64
CA ASP A 58 -6.19 12.36 -24.14
C ASP A 58 -6.01 13.75 -23.53
N ASP A 59 -6.19 14.78 -24.37
CA ASP A 59 -6.08 16.19 -23.99
C ASP A 59 -7.21 16.60 -23.02
N GLY A 60 -8.30 15.83 -22.98
CA GLY A 60 -9.41 16.04 -22.04
C GLY A 60 -9.07 15.72 -20.57
N ILE A 61 -7.94 15.06 -20.30
CA ILE A 61 -7.53 14.72 -18.93
C ILE A 61 -7.01 15.98 -18.21
N PRO A 62 -7.60 16.39 -17.07
CA PRO A 62 -7.12 17.56 -16.34
C PRO A 62 -5.69 17.36 -15.84
N ILE A 63 -4.82 18.35 -16.05
CA ILE A 63 -3.41 18.32 -15.63
C ILE A 63 -3.22 18.03 -14.13
N ILE A 64 -4.19 18.47 -13.33
CA ILE A 64 -4.27 18.22 -11.89
C ILE A 64 -4.18 16.72 -11.58
N PHE A 65 -4.81 15.88 -12.41
CA PHE A 65 -4.78 14.43 -12.24
C PHE A 65 -3.36 13.89 -12.42
N LEU A 66 -2.62 14.38 -13.43
CA LEU A 66 -1.22 14.01 -13.64
C LEU A 66 -0.34 14.44 -12.47
N ILE A 67 -0.48 15.68 -11.99
CA ILE A 67 0.28 16.20 -10.83
C ILE A 67 -0.04 15.38 -9.57
N ALA A 68 -1.32 15.09 -9.32
CA ALA A 68 -1.77 14.28 -8.20
C ALA A 68 -1.19 12.85 -8.25
N LEU A 69 -1.09 12.27 -9.45
CA LEU A 69 -0.50 10.97 -9.71
C LEU A 69 1.03 10.97 -9.49
N ILE A 70 1.74 11.98 -9.99
CA ILE A 70 3.17 12.17 -9.71
C ILE A 70 3.41 12.23 -8.20
N LEU A 71 2.70 13.11 -7.49
CA LEU A 71 2.81 13.24 -6.02
C LEU A 71 2.47 11.93 -5.30
N LEU A 72 1.50 11.15 -5.79
CA LEU A 72 1.16 9.86 -5.20
C LEU A 72 2.35 8.88 -5.31
N PHE A 73 2.98 8.79 -6.48
CA PHE A 73 4.16 7.95 -6.69
C PHE A 73 5.35 8.42 -5.85
N SER A 74 5.56 9.73 -5.74
CA SER A 74 6.64 10.33 -4.95
C SER A 74 6.47 10.15 -3.44
N GLY A 75 5.28 9.78 -2.94
CA GLY A 75 4.97 9.58 -1.51
C GLY A 75 5.61 8.35 -0.83
N HIS A 76 6.50 7.64 -1.52
CA HIS A 76 7.13 6.41 -1.06
C HIS A 76 8.57 6.63 -0.60
N GLY A 77 9.01 5.85 0.41
CA GLY A 77 10.38 5.84 0.92
C GLY A 77 10.50 6.18 2.40
N ASN A 78 11.71 6.02 2.94
CA ASN A 78 12.09 6.37 4.31
C ASN A 78 13.53 6.90 4.34
N VAL A 79 13.85 7.82 5.28
CA VAL A 79 15.24 8.22 5.51
C VAL A 79 15.96 7.09 6.24
N ARG A 80 16.99 6.52 5.62
CA ARG A 80 17.79 5.44 6.21
C ARG A 80 18.77 5.99 7.24
N THR A 81 19.05 5.18 8.26
CA THR A 81 20.03 5.51 9.31
C THR A 81 21.15 4.47 9.39
N CYS A 82 20.99 3.30 8.76
CA CYS A 82 21.98 2.20 8.73
C CYS A 82 22.43 1.75 10.14
N LEU A 83 21.54 1.88 11.12
CA LEU A 83 21.71 1.40 12.49
C LEU A 83 21.28 -0.06 12.60
N LEU A 84 21.98 -0.82 13.44
CA LEU A 84 21.67 -2.22 13.73
C LEU A 84 21.34 -2.37 15.22
N ASP A 85 20.56 -3.38 15.57
CA ASP A 85 20.18 -3.63 16.98
C ASP A 85 21.42 -3.81 17.89
N ALA A 86 22.45 -4.47 17.38
CA ALA A 86 23.73 -4.71 18.08
C ALA A 86 24.52 -3.42 18.39
N ASP A 87 24.18 -2.30 17.76
CA ASP A 87 24.92 -1.03 17.91
C ASP A 87 24.52 -0.23 19.16
N LEU A 88 23.41 -0.60 19.80
CA LEU A 88 22.85 0.13 20.94
C LEU A 88 23.88 0.30 22.07
N LEU A 89 24.70 -0.72 22.33
CA LEU A 89 25.64 -0.72 23.45
C LEU A 89 26.91 0.10 23.17
N PHE A 90 27.40 0.11 21.92
CA PHE A 90 28.70 0.70 21.56
C PHE A 90 28.58 2.09 20.93
N LEU A 91 27.64 2.29 20.00
CA LEU A 91 27.55 3.52 19.20
C LEU A 91 26.85 4.67 19.94
N ILE A 92 26.10 4.39 21.01
CA ILE A 92 25.55 5.44 21.88
C ILE A 92 26.67 6.20 22.61
N GLN A 93 27.76 5.51 22.97
CA GLN A 93 28.90 6.11 23.67
C GLN A 93 29.74 7.00 22.72
N GLU A 94 29.88 6.61 21.45
CA GLU A 94 30.66 7.34 20.45
C GLU A 94 29.81 8.24 19.54
N LYS A 95 29.19 9.29 20.11
CA LYS A 95 28.28 10.22 19.39
C LYS A 95 28.85 10.76 18.07
N ARG A 96 30.15 11.09 18.02
CA ARG A 96 30.79 11.61 16.80
C ARG A 96 30.73 10.61 15.64
N ARG A 97 30.94 9.32 15.91
CA ARG A 97 30.90 8.26 14.88
C ARG A 97 29.47 7.98 14.43
N LEU A 98 28.52 8.01 15.37
CA LEU A 98 27.10 7.89 15.09
C LEU A 98 26.60 9.01 14.16
N ILE A 99 26.96 10.25 14.45
CA ILE A 99 26.57 11.42 13.64
C ILE A 99 27.11 11.29 12.21
N GLN A 100 28.39 10.93 12.05
CA GLN A 100 28.99 10.69 10.73
C GLN A 100 28.24 9.59 9.95
N LEU A 101 27.91 8.49 10.60
CA LEU A 101 27.16 7.39 9.99
C LEU A 101 25.76 7.84 9.54
N LYS A 102 25.05 8.61 10.37
CA LYS A 102 23.73 9.19 10.02
C LYS A 102 23.81 10.19 8.86
N HIS A 103 24.85 11.03 8.80
CA HIS A 103 25.04 11.96 7.67
C HIS A 103 25.29 11.21 6.36
N CYS A 104 26.13 10.18 6.36
CA CYS A 104 26.35 9.36 5.16
C CYS A 104 25.05 8.65 4.72
N ALA A 105 24.29 8.09 5.68
CA ALA A 105 23.02 7.44 5.39
C ALA A 105 21.98 8.42 4.83
N LEU A 106 21.95 9.65 5.34
CA LEU A 106 21.11 10.72 4.82
C LEU A 106 21.50 11.14 3.40
N LEU A 107 22.80 11.32 3.12
CA LEU A 107 23.27 11.65 1.77
C LEU A 107 22.88 10.58 0.75
N VAL A 108 23.06 9.30 1.09
CA VAL A 108 22.63 8.20 0.21
C VAL A 108 21.10 8.17 0.05
N SER A 109 20.34 8.45 1.13
CA SER A 109 18.88 8.54 1.04
C SER A 109 18.42 9.67 0.11
N LEU A 110 19.10 10.82 0.14
CA LEU A 110 18.83 11.96 -0.76
C LEU A 110 19.19 11.63 -2.21
N PHE A 111 20.33 10.97 -2.43
CA PHE A 111 20.71 10.53 -3.77
C PHE A 111 19.67 9.57 -4.36
N VAL A 112 19.23 8.57 -3.58
CA VAL A 112 18.17 7.64 -4.00
C VAL A 112 16.84 8.37 -4.23
N LEU A 113 16.51 9.36 -3.40
CA LEU A 113 15.33 10.21 -3.60
C LEU A 113 15.37 10.87 -4.98
N ILE A 114 16.47 11.55 -5.30
CA ILE A 114 16.67 12.29 -6.57
C ILE A 114 16.61 11.34 -7.76
N VAL A 115 17.30 10.20 -7.70
CA VAL A 115 17.31 9.21 -8.80
C VAL A 115 15.91 8.66 -9.07
N ILE A 116 15.18 8.25 -8.04
CA ILE A 116 13.81 7.73 -8.20
C ILE A 116 12.90 8.83 -8.75
N GLU A 117 13.04 10.06 -8.26
CA GLU A 117 12.22 11.18 -8.74
C GLU A 117 12.52 11.52 -10.20
N ALA A 118 13.80 11.51 -10.58
CA ALA A 118 14.21 11.74 -11.96
C ALA A 118 13.63 10.68 -12.90
N ILE A 119 13.55 9.42 -12.48
CA ILE A 119 12.91 8.36 -13.28
C ILE A 119 11.41 8.62 -13.47
N VAL A 120 10.70 9.05 -12.41
CA VAL A 120 9.27 9.39 -12.49
C VAL A 120 9.04 10.55 -13.47
N PHE A 121 9.86 11.60 -13.38
CA PHE A 121 9.77 12.75 -14.28
C PHE A 121 10.22 12.43 -15.70
N LEU A 122 11.20 11.56 -15.88
CA LEU A 122 11.60 11.07 -17.20
C LEU A 122 10.42 10.37 -17.88
N LEU A 123 9.70 9.51 -17.17
CA LEU A 123 8.51 8.84 -17.72
C LEU A 123 7.35 9.82 -18.00
N ALA A 124 7.16 10.84 -17.18
CA ALA A 124 6.11 11.85 -17.36
C ALA A 124 6.47 12.96 -18.36
N TRP A 125 7.74 13.06 -18.76
CA TRP A 125 8.26 14.11 -19.62
C TRP A 125 7.47 14.32 -20.91
N PRO A 126 7.24 13.30 -21.76
CA PRO A 126 6.55 13.50 -23.05
C PRO A 126 5.14 14.07 -22.87
N VAL A 127 4.42 13.64 -21.83
CA VAL A 127 3.07 14.14 -21.52
C VAL A 127 3.12 15.61 -21.10
N LEU A 128 4.10 15.99 -20.26
CA LEU A 128 4.22 17.37 -19.78
C LEU A 128 4.56 18.34 -20.91
N THR A 129 5.42 17.96 -21.87
CA THR A 129 5.84 18.85 -22.95
C THR A 129 4.90 18.87 -24.14
N GLU A 130 4.44 17.71 -24.61
CA GLU A 130 3.68 17.63 -25.87
C GLU A 130 2.19 17.95 -25.67
N ILE A 131 1.58 17.54 -24.55
CA ILE A 131 0.15 17.75 -24.30
C ILE A 131 -0.10 19.02 -23.49
N TYR A 132 0.60 19.16 -22.36
CA TYR A 132 0.37 20.30 -21.46
C TYR A 132 1.28 21.50 -21.74
N HIS A 133 2.19 21.40 -22.73
CA HIS A 133 3.07 22.47 -23.19
C HIS A 133 3.91 23.13 -22.08
N PHE A 134 4.34 22.34 -21.09
CA PHE A 134 5.15 22.85 -20.00
C PHE A 134 6.55 23.25 -20.46
N SER A 135 6.99 24.43 -20.04
CA SER A 135 8.37 24.88 -20.15
C SER A 135 9.31 24.02 -19.32
N GLN A 136 10.58 23.94 -19.72
CA GLN A 136 11.63 23.27 -18.93
C GLN A 136 11.73 23.82 -17.50
N ILE A 137 11.46 25.13 -17.31
CA ILE A 137 11.47 25.77 -15.99
C ILE A 137 10.28 25.28 -15.14
N GLU A 138 9.13 25.06 -15.77
CA GLU A 138 7.93 24.56 -15.10
C GLU A 138 8.13 23.13 -14.64
N ILE A 139 8.68 22.27 -15.52
CA ILE A 139 9.05 20.89 -15.19
C ILE A 139 10.06 20.85 -14.03
N LEU A 140 11.10 21.69 -14.07
CA LEU A 140 12.08 21.77 -12.99
C LEU A 140 11.45 22.25 -11.67
N SER A 141 10.56 23.23 -11.72
CA SER A 141 9.86 23.73 -10.52
C SER A 141 8.93 22.67 -9.92
N LEU A 142 8.23 21.89 -10.77
CA LEU A 142 7.40 20.77 -10.35
C LEU A 142 8.25 19.63 -9.75
N PHE A 143 9.42 19.36 -10.33
CA PHE A 143 10.39 18.40 -9.78
C PHE A 143 10.85 18.78 -8.38
N LEU A 144 11.18 20.07 -8.17
CA LEU A 144 11.57 20.57 -6.84
C LEU A 144 10.43 20.49 -5.82
N LEU A 145 9.20 20.80 -6.24
CA LEU A 145 8.01 20.63 -5.41
C LEU A 145 7.82 19.17 -4.99
N ALA A 146 7.89 18.24 -5.94
CA ALA A 146 7.70 16.81 -5.71
C ALA A 146 8.83 16.23 -4.83
N ALA A 147 10.08 16.65 -5.04
CA ALA A 147 11.22 16.29 -4.19
C ALA A 147 11.06 16.82 -2.75
N GLY A 148 10.57 18.06 -2.58
CA GLY A 148 10.26 18.64 -1.27
C GLY A 148 9.16 17.89 -0.55
N TYR A 149 8.07 17.59 -1.25
CA TYR A 149 7.00 16.74 -0.75
C TYR A 149 7.52 15.36 -0.33
N LYS A 150 8.30 14.68 -1.16
CA LYS A 150 8.87 13.36 -0.85
C LYS A 150 9.76 13.39 0.39
N LEU A 151 10.64 14.38 0.50
CA LEU A 151 11.48 14.55 1.68
C LEU A 151 10.66 14.83 2.94
N SER A 152 9.57 15.61 2.82
CA SER A 152 8.63 15.86 3.92
C SER A 152 7.96 14.55 4.38
N VAL A 153 7.50 13.70 3.46
CA VAL A 153 6.90 12.41 3.78
C VAL A 153 7.90 11.49 4.47
N MET A 154 9.12 11.40 3.96
CA MET A 154 10.19 10.61 4.58
C MET A 154 10.52 11.11 6.00
N SER A 155 10.50 12.43 6.21
CA SER A 155 10.75 13.06 7.50
C SER A 155 9.61 12.85 8.50
N ILE A 156 8.36 12.97 8.07
CA ILE A 156 7.16 12.68 8.88
C ILE A 156 7.17 11.22 9.34
N ARG A 157 7.52 10.28 8.45
CA ARG A 157 7.67 8.87 8.82
C ARG A 157 8.74 8.64 9.88
N LYS A 158 9.84 9.40 9.82
CA LYS A 158 10.93 9.37 10.80
C LYS A 158 10.53 9.96 12.15
N PHE A 159 9.82 11.10 12.17
CA PHE A 159 9.61 11.88 13.40
C PHE A 159 8.31 11.57 14.14
N THR A 160 7.29 11.01 13.48
CA THR A 160 5.98 10.79 14.09
C THR A 160 5.83 9.37 14.65
N GLU A 161 5.62 9.30 15.96
CA GLU A 161 5.29 8.09 16.71
C GLU A 161 3.75 7.96 16.82
N GLY A 162 3.15 7.25 15.86
CA GLY A 162 1.70 7.02 15.85
C GLY A 162 1.18 6.80 14.44
N THR A 163 0.54 5.65 14.19
CA THR A 163 0.09 5.30 12.83
C THR A 163 -0.99 6.25 12.30
N ILE A 164 -1.88 6.74 13.16
CA ILE A 164 -2.98 7.64 12.78
C ILE A 164 -2.44 9.04 12.50
N VAL A 165 -1.71 9.64 13.45
CA VAL A 165 -1.10 10.96 13.29
C VAL A 165 -0.19 10.99 12.06
N ARG A 166 0.63 9.95 11.86
CA ARG A 166 1.48 9.83 10.67
C ARG A 166 0.67 9.83 9.37
N ARG A 167 -0.44 9.08 9.31
CA ARG A 167 -1.31 9.06 8.13
C ARG A 167 -1.98 10.42 7.90
N LEU A 168 -2.47 11.06 8.95
CA LEU A 168 -3.05 12.40 8.88
C LEU A 168 -2.01 13.43 8.40
N CYS A 169 -0.80 13.43 8.95
CA CYS A 169 0.27 14.34 8.51
C CYS A 169 0.69 14.10 7.05
N ILE A 170 0.76 12.84 6.60
CA ILE A 170 1.05 12.53 5.19
C ILE A 170 -0.10 12.99 4.29
N LEU A 171 -1.35 12.78 4.70
CA LEU A 171 -2.53 13.26 3.95
C LEU A 171 -2.56 14.79 3.89
N LEU A 172 -2.22 15.48 4.97
CA LEU A 172 -2.12 16.94 5.00
C LEU A 172 -0.98 17.44 4.10
N ALA A 173 0.18 16.78 4.13
CA ALA A 173 1.30 17.12 3.24
C ALA A 173 0.94 16.90 1.76
N TYR A 174 0.22 15.82 1.46
CA TYR A 174 -0.29 15.54 0.12
C TYR A 174 -1.32 16.59 -0.31
N GLY A 175 -2.27 16.91 0.57
CA GLY A 175 -3.26 17.97 0.36
C GLY A 175 -2.59 19.31 0.05
N ALA A 176 -1.65 19.75 0.89
CA ALA A 176 -0.91 21.00 0.69
C ALA A 176 -0.11 21.02 -0.62
N ALA A 177 0.61 19.94 -0.94
CA ALA A 177 1.36 19.83 -2.19
C ALA A 177 0.43 19.83 -3.41
N SER A 178 -0.72 19.15 -3.33
CA SER A 178 -1.72 19.12 -4.39
C SER A 178 -2.32 20.51 -4.60
N THR A 179 -2.74 21.23 -3.54
CA THR A 179 -3.29 22.59 -3.62
C THR A 179 -2.29 23.56 -4.24
N LEU A 180 -1.00 23.42 -3.94
CA LEU A 180 0.04 24.20 -4.61
C LEU A 180 0.14 23.83 -6.09
N GLY A 181 0.07 22.55 -6.44
CA GLY A 181 -0.05 22.07 -7.83
C GLY A 181 -1.24 22.67 -8.59
N PHE A 182 -2.38 22.88 -7.92
CA PHE A 182 -3.56 23.52 -8.54
C PHE A 182 -3.33 24.98 -8.94
N THR A 183 -2.45 25.72 -8.24
CA THR A 183 -2.24 27.15 -8.53
C THR A 183 -1.55 27.43 -9.87
N LEU A 184 -1.04 26.39 -10.57
CA LEU A 184 -0.40 26.48 -11.90
C LEU A 184 0.62 27.62 -12.03
N ASN A 185 1.28 28.00 -10.94
CA ASN A 185 2.24 29.10 -10.92
C ASN A 185 3.64 28.55 -10.60
N SER A 186 4.49 28.53 -11.62
CA SER A 186 5.85 27.98 -11.57
C SER A 186 6.74 28.61 -10.50
N ARG A 187 6.58 29.92 -10.25
CA ARG A 187 7.35 30.63 -9.21
C ARG A 187 6.99 30.14 -7.81
N LEU A 188 5.69 29.91 -7.56
CA LEU A 188 5.23 29.39 -6.28
C LEU A 188 5.70 27.95 -6.06
N TRP A 189 5.71 27.11 -7.10
CA TRP A 189 6.26 25.75 -7.02
C TRP A 189 7.74 25.75 -6.69
N LEU A 190 8.51 26.62 -7.34
CA LEU A 190 9.95 26.73 -7.09
C LEU A 190 10.24 27.21 -5.66
N ILE A 191 9.59 28.28 -5.21
CA ILE A 191 9.80 28.83 -3.86
C ILE A 191 9.37 27.81 -2.80
N SER A 192 8.19 27.21 -2.94
CA SER A 192 7.68 26.23 -1.98
C SER A 192 8.51 24.93 -1.97
N GLY A 193 8.93 24.43 -3.14
CA GLY A 193 9.80 23.27 -3.25
C GLY A 193 11.17 23.48 -2.61
N VAL A 194 11.83 24.60 -2.91
CA VAL A 194 13.16 24.95 -2.36
C VAL A 194 13.08 25.19 -0.85
N THR A 195 12.09 25.96 -0.38
CA THR A 195 11.93 26.22 1.06
C THR A 195 11.60 24.93 1.83
N CYS A 196 10.72 24.08 1.30
CA CYS A 196 10.36 22.81 1.94
C CYS A 196 11.54 21.83 1.97
N THR A 197 12.27 21.67 0.86
CA THR A 197 13.48 20.82 0.82
C THR A 197 14.53 21.31 1.79
N ALA A 198 14.85 22.61 1.80
CA ALA A 198 15.84 23.20 2.69
C ALA A 198 15.45 23.03 4.17
N LEU A 199 14.18 23.34 4.52
CA LEU A 199 13.68 23.20 5.89
C LEU A 199 13.74 21.73 6.35
N MET A 200 13.27 20.79 5.53
CA MET A 200 13.27 19.37 5.90
C MET A 200 14.69 18.80 5.97
N LEU A 201 15.60 19.26 5.11
CA LEU A 201 17.01 18.89 5.18
C LEU A 201 17.64 19.38 6.50
N LEU A 202 17.47 20.65 6.84
CA LEU A 202 17.95 21.23 8.10
C LEU A 202 17.40 20.47 9.31
N LEU A 203 16.09 20.17 9.34
CA LEU A 203 15.48 19.40 10.41
C LEU A 203 16.11 18.00 10.56
N ASN A 204 16.40 17.32 9.45
CA ASN A 204 17.05 16.01 9.50
C ASN A 204 18.51 16.09 9.95
N LEU A 205 19.26 17.14 9.58
CA LEU A 205 20.63 17.36 10.03
C LEU A 205 20.69 17.67 11.53
N ILE A 206 19.82 18.55 12.03
CA ILE A 206 19.71 18.87 13.47
C ILE A 206 19.33 17.61 14.26
N GLN A 207 18.40 16.81 13.73
CA GLN A 207 17.99 15.57 14.41
C GLN A 207 19.01 14.43 14.29
N ALA A 208 19.92 14.44 13.31
CA ALA A 208 21.00 13.45 13.23
C ALA A 208 21.88 13.46 14.49
N GLY A 209 22.02 14.61 15.16
CA GLY A 209 22.71 14.75 16.44
C GLY A 209 21.97 14.18 17.65
N LYS A 210 20.67 13.89 17.55
CA LYS A 210 19.84 13.43 18.68
C LYS A 210 19.73 11.90 18.68
N THR A 211 19.86 11.30 19.86
CA THR A 211 19.76 9.84 20.08
C THR A 211 18.41 9.40 20.67
N ASN A 212 17.53 10.35 21.02
CA ASN A 212 16.29 10.09 21.76
C ASN A 212 15.26 9.22 21.01
N ARG A 213 15.46 8.94 19.72
CA ARG A 213 14.50 8.22 18.85
C ARG A 213 15.06 6.93 18.27
N TRP A 214 16.02 6.32 18.96
CA TRP A 214 16.75 5.15 18.46
C TRP A 214 15.84 3.98 18.05
N PHE A 215 14.88 3.60 18.89
CA PHE A 215 13.95 2.51 18.58
C PHE A 215 13.16 2.74 17.29
N ARG A 216 12.78 4.00 17.02
CA ARG A 216 12.09 4.36 15.79
C ARG A 216 13.00 4.27 14.57
N GLU A 217 14.25 4.72 14.71
CA GLU A 217 15.25 4.60 13.65
C GLU A 217 15.55 3.14 13.32
N LEU A 218 15.64 2.26 14.33
CA LEU A 218 15.80 0.81 14.15
C LEU A 218 14.59 0.19 13.45
N GLU A 219 13.37 0.52 13.87
CA GLU A 219 12.15 0.00 13.24
C GLU A 219 12.07 0.38 11.75
N ILE A 220 12.48 1.61 11.40
CA ILE A 220 12.54 2.06 10.00
C ILE A 220 13.58 1.26 9.21
N GLU A 221 14.77 1.04 9.78
CA GLU A 221 15.82 0.28 9.12
C GLU A 221 15.41 -1.19 8.94
N HIS A 222 14.76 -1.79 9.94
CA HIS A 222 14.18 -3.13 9.85
C HIS A 222 13.11 -3.20 8.74
N GLN A 223 12.23 -2.21 8.66
CA GLN A 223 11.20 -2.13 7.60
C GLN A 223 11.80 -2.02 6.20
N GLU A 224 12.88 -1.26 6.01
CA GLU A 224 13.58 -1.17 4.72
C GLU A 224 14.31 -2.48 4.38
N HIS A 225 14.97 -3.12 5.36
CA HIS A 225 15.66 -4.40 5.16
C HIS A 225 14.71 -5.50 4.66
N VAL A 226 13.50 -5.59 5.23
CA VAL A 226 12.51 -6.61 4.85
C VAL A 226 11.61 -6.21 3.66
N LYS A 227 11.80 -5.02 3.08
CA LYS A 227 10.91 -4.45 2.07
C LYS A 227 10.73 -5.34 0.85
N PHE A 228 11.82 -5.93 0.35
CA PHE A 228 11.79 -6.83 -0.80
C PHE A 228 11.42 -8.28 -0.43
N ILE A 229 11.71 -8.69 0.81
CA ILE A 229 11.40 -10.04 1.31
C ILE A 229 9.88 -10.22 1.49
N ARG A 230 9.19 -9.22 2.04
CA ARG A 230 7.77 -9.31 2.38
C ARG A 230 6.86 -9.64 1.18
N PRO A 231 6.99 -9.00 0.01
CA PRO A 231 6.25 -9.38 -1.19
C PRO A 231 6.56 -10.80 -1.64
N ILE A 232 7.85 -11.20 -1.67
CA ILE A 232 8.26 -12.54 -2.11
C ILE A 232 7.59 -13.61 -1.24
N LEU A 233 7.70 -13.47 0.09
CA LEU A 233 7.03 -14.38 1.03
C LEU A 233 5.50 -14.33 0.95
N HIS A 234 4.91 -13.23 0.48
CA HIS A 234 3.47 -13.15 0.24
C HIS A 234 3.05 -13.94 -1.00
N PHE A 235 3.90 -13.97 -2.04
CA PHE A 235 3.64 -14.73 -3.26
C PHE A 235 4.04 -16.21 -3.15
N THR A 236 4.94 -16.57 -2.23
CA THR A 236 5.26 -17.98 -1.92
C THR A 236 4.15 -18.61 -1.07
N SER A 237 3.37 -19.50 -1.66
CA SER A 237 2.16 -20.13 -1.10
C SER A 237 2.35 -21.07 0.09
N GLY A 238 3.57 -21.18 0.66
CA GLY A 238 3.93 -22.23 1.64
C GLY A 238 4.08 -21.79 3.10
N ILE A 239 4.10 -20.49 3.40
CA ILE A 239 4.35 -20.01 4.77
C ILE A 239 3.06 -19.42 5.32
N GLU A 240 2.34 -20.22 6.12
CA GLU A 240 1.25 -19.71 6.96
C GLU A 240 1.82 -18.61 7.86
N LYS A 241 1.48 -17.36 7.54
CA LYS A 241 1.77 -16.24 8.44
C LYS A 241 1.11 -16.56 9.78
N PRO A 242 1.83 -16.48 10.91
CA PRO A 242 1.17 -16.56 12.21
C PRO A 242 0.12 -15.45 12.22
N VAL A 243 -1.14 -15.84 12.43
CA VAL A 243 -2.26 -14.90 12.47
C VAL A 243 -1.92 -13.90 13.57
N SER A 244 -1.62 -12.65 13.19
CA SER A 244 -1.37 -11.61 14.18
C SER A 244 -2.64 -11.49 15.02
N VAL A 245 -2.59 -11.93 16.27
CA VAL A 245 -3.71 -11.85 17.20
C VAL A 245 -3.88 -10.37 17.53
N LYS A 246 -4.68 -9.66 16.72
CA LYS A 246 -5.08 -8.30 17.07
C LYS A 246 -5.98 -8.38 18.29
N ARG A 247 -5.41 -7.99 19.43
CA ARG A 247 -6.15 -7.81 20.68
C ARG A 247 -7.10 -6.62 20.49
N ARG A 248 -8.38 -6.93 20.28
CA ARG A 248 -9.59 -6.06 20.27
C ARG A 248 -10.08 -5.56 18.88
N PRO A 249 -11.36 -5.81 18.52
CA PRO A 249 -12.00 -5.14 17.39
C PRO A 249 -12.24 -3.66 17.72
N LEU A 250 -11.96 -2.77 16.78
CA LEU A 250 -11.96 -1.31 17.00
C LEU A 250 -13.36 -0.67 16.96
N ILE A 251 -14.38 -1.30 16.37
CA ILE A 251 -15.67 -0.62 16.09
C ILE A 251 -16.90 -1.52 16.36
N LEU A 252 -16.99 -2.72 15.77
CA LEU A 252 -18.13 -3.63 16.00
C LEU A 252 -17.90 -4.59 17.18
N PHE A 253 -18.88 -4.67 18.10
CA PHE A 253 -18.92 -5.56 19.28
C PHE A 253 -17.87 -5.28 20.38
N ARG A 254 -17.72 -4.02 20.80
CA ARG A 254 -16.92 -3.64 21.98
C ARG A 254 -17.52 -4.16 23.30
N ARG A 255 -18.85 -4.31 23.35
CA ARG A 255 -19.61 -5.07 24.35
C ARG A 255 -20.33 -6.19 23.60
N SER A 256 -19.87 -7.44 23.71
CA SER A 256 -20.51 -8.56 23.00
C SER A 256 -21.75 -9.03 23.75
N GLY A 257 -22.88 -8.35 23.55
CA GLY A 257 -24.20 -8.89 23.90
C GLY A 257 -24.59 -10.08 23.01
N SER A 258 -25.62 -10.82 23.40
CA SER A 258 -26.19 -11.87 22.56
C SER A 258 -26.81 -11.27 21.30
N LEU A 259 -26.55 -11.87 20.13
CA LEU A 259 -27.19 -11.48 18.86
C LEU A 259 -28.59 -12.10 18.75
N PHE A 260 -28.82 -13.23 19.43
CA PHE A 260 -30.11 -13.92 19.46
C PHE A 260 -30.70 -13.90 20.87
N ASN A 261 -32.00 -13.57 20.98
CA ASN A 261 -32.71 -13.51 22.26
C ASN A 261 -33.02 -14.89 22.85
N LYS A 262 -33.02 -15.96 22.03
CA LYS A 262 -33.24 -17.34 22.49
C LYS A 262 -31.91 -18.09 22.61
N PRO A 263 -31.45 -18.43 23.83
CA PRO A 263 -30.26 -19.24 24.00
C PRO A 263 -30.54 -20.66 23.51
N GLY A 264 -29.77 -21.11 22.53
CA GLY A 264 -29.82 -22.47 21.99
C GLY A 264 -28.47 -22.81 21.39
N ARG A 265 -28.08 -24.10 21.41
CA ARG A 265 -26.76 -24.56 20.93
C ARG A 265 -26.51 -24.14 19.48
N GLU A 266 -27.54 -24.21 18.63
CA GLU A 266 -27.47 -23.76 17.23
C GLU A 266 -27.26 -22.24 17.10
N ASN A 267 -28.02 -21.45 17.85
CA ASN A 267 -27.92 -19.98 17.82
C ASN A 267 -26.58 -19.50 18.38
N GLY A 268 -26.03 -20.18 19.38
CA GLY A 268 -24.71 -19.89 19.93
C GLY A 268 -23.58 -20.13 18.93
N LEU A 269 -23.62 -21.26 18.21
CA LEU A 269 -22.65 -21.56 17.16
C LEU A 269 -22.76 -20.56 16.00
N LEU A 270 -23.98 -20.26 15.56
CA LEU A 270 -24.25 -19.30 14.49
C LEU A 270 -23.76 -17.89 14.87
N GLU A 271 -24.04 -17.47 16.11
CA GLU A 271 -23.59 -16.19 16.65
C GLU A 271 -22.07 -16.08 16.71
N LEU A 272 -21.40 -17.14 17.17
CA LEU A 272 -19.94 -17.20 17.22
C LEU A 272 -19.35 -17.06 15.81
N LEU A 273 -19.92 -17.76 14.82
CA LEU A 273 -19.45 -17.73 13.43
C LEU A 273 -19.70 -16.35 12.78
N LEU A 274 -20.88 -15.75 12.97
CA LEU A 274 -21.17 -14.40 12.50
C LEU A 274 -20.23 -13.35 13.11
N LYS A 275 -20.01 -13.41 14.43
CA LYS A 275 -19.08 -12.51 15.12
C LYS A 275 -17.65 -12.71 14.62
N THR A 276 -17.24 -13.95 14.38
CA THR A 276 -15.91 -14.27 13.84
C THR A 276 -15.75 -13.70 12.42
N PHE A 277 -16.76 -13.85 11.56
CA PHE A 277 -16.78 -13.24 10.23
C PHE A 277 -16.62 -11.71 10.29
N LEU A 278 -17.46 -11.04 11.09
CA LEU A 278 -17.47 -9.57 11.21
C LEU A 278 -16.18 -9.01 11.82
N ARG A 279 -15.49 -9.79 12.66
CA ARG A 279 -14.19 -9.40 13.25
C ARG A 279 -13.00 -9.64 12.32
N HIS A 280 -13.13 -10.56 11.35
CA HIS A 280 -12.04 -10.91 10.45
C HIS A 280 -12.03 -9.99 9.22
N LYS A 281 -11.18 -8.95 9.27
CA LYS A 281 -11.11 -7.91 8.22
C LYS A 281 -10.92 -8.44 6.80
N SER A 282 -10.19 -9.55 6.63
CA SER A 282 -9.98 -10.13 5.30
C SER A 282 -11.26 -10.75 4.73
N TYR A 283 -12.11 -11.37 5.56
CA TYR A 283 -13.37 -11.95 5.09
C TYR A 283 -14.40 -10.86 4.79
N LEU A 284 -14.47 -9.83 5.65
CA LEU A 284 -15.34 -8.68 5.42
C LEU A 284 -14.90 -7.86 4.20
N ALA A 285 -13.59 -7.65 4.01
CA ALA A 285 -13.08 -6.97 2.82
C ALA A 285 -13.38 -7.77 1.55
N ALA A 286 -13.14 -9.08 1.53
CA ALA A 286 -13.48 -9.92 0.39
C ALA A 286 -14.98 -9.88 0.06
N TYR A 287 -15.83 -9.93 1.07
CA TYR A 287 -17.29 -9.83 0.92
C TYR A 287 -17.74 -8.48 0.32
N VAL A 288 -17.19 -7.37 0.82
CA VAL A 288 -17.49 -6.02 0.29
C VAL A 288 -16.93 -5.83 -1.12
N GLN A 289 -15.69 -6.26 -1.37
CA GLN A 289 -15.05 -6.18 -2.69
C GLN A 289 -15.81 -6.98 -3.74
N LEU A 290 -16.22 -8.22 -3.41
CA LEU A 290 -16.95 -9.06 -4.33
C LEU A 290 -18.33 -8.45 -4.67
N THR A 291 -19.05 -7.96 -3.67
CA THR A 291 -20.33 -7.26 -3.86
C THR A 291 -20.15 -6.00 -4.71
N GLY A 292 -19.19 -5.15 -4.36
CA GLY A 292 -18.91 -3.91 -5.08
C GLY A 292 -18.50 -4.15 -6.53
N LEU A 293 -17.65 -5.15 -6.78
CA LEU A 293 -17.23 -5.55 -8.11
C LEU A 293 -18.42 -6.01 -8.95
N THR A 294 -19.33 -6.80 -8.37
CA THR A 294 -20.53 -7.24 -9.10
C THR A 294 -21.53 -6.12 -9.36
N CYS A 295 -21.72 -5.18 -8.42
CA CYS A 295 -22.53 -4.00 -8.68
C CYS A 295 -21.94 -3.17 -9.83
N PHE A 296 -20.64 -2.96 -9.82
CA PHE A 296 -19.95 -2.25 -10.90
C PHE A 296 -20.09 -2.97 -12.24
N ALA A 297 -19.89 -4.29 -12.28
CA ALA A 297 -20.06 -5.08 -13.48
C ALA A 297 -21.49 -4.98 -14.06
N VAL A 298 -22.51 -5.07 -13.21
CA VAL A 298 -23.92 -4.94 -13.61
C VAL A 298 -24.23 -3.56 -14.24
N ILE A 299 -23.60 -2.50 -13.76
CA ILE A 299 -23.83 -1.14 -14.28
C ILE A 299 -23.25 -1.00 -15.71
N VAL A 300 -22.08 -1.60 -15.96
CA VAL A 300 -21.35 -1.44 -17.23
C VAL A 300 -21.86 -2.38 -18.33
N LEU A 301 -22.41 -3.55 -17.96
CA LEU A 301 -22.76 -4.60 -18.91
C LEU A 301 -24.07 -4.33 -19.69
N PRO A 302 -24.24 -4.89 -20.90
CA PRO A 302 -25.49 -4.82 -21.66
C PRO A 302 -26.61 -5.67 -21.04
N LEU A 303 -27.88 -5.33 -21.34
CA LEU A 303 -29.10 -5.79 -20.66
C LEU A 303 -29.15 -7.30 -20.34
N TRP A 304 -28.92 -8.17 -21.32
CA TRP A 304 -28.98 -9.63 -21.12
C TRP A 304 -27.86 -10.16 -20.23
N LEU A 305 -26.66 -9.59 -20.35
CA LEU A 305 -25.51 -10.00 -19.53
C LEU A 305 -25.68 -9.61 -18.05
N LYS A 306 -26.42 -8.53 -17.74
CA LYS A 306 -26.72 -8.12 -16.35
C LYS A 306 -27.38 -9.26 -15.56
N TRP A 307 -28.40 -9.87 -16.15
CA TRP A 307 -29.16 -10.97 -15.54
C TRP A 307 -28.33 -12.26 -15.43
N VAL A 308 -27.52 -12.58 -16.44
CA VAL A 308 -26.59 -13.73 -16.39
C VAL A 308 -25.58 -13.56 -15.26
N VAL A 309 -24.95 -12.39 -15.15
CA VAL A 309 -23.98 -12.10 -14.08
C VAL A 309 -24.64 -12.12 -12.70
N TYR A 310 -25.87 -11.64 -12.58
CA TYR A 310 -26.64 -11.70 -11.33
C TYR A 310 -26.92 -13.14 -10.87
N VAL A 311 -27.40 -14.01 -11.77
CA VAL A 311 -27.65 -15.42 -11.46
C VAL A 311 -26.36 -16.14 -11.09
N LEU A 312 -25.28 -15.90 -11.85
CA LEU A 312 -23.97 -16.47 -11.56
C LEU A 312 -23.45 -16.02 -10.18
N PHE A 313 -23.67 -14.76 -9.82
CA PHE A 313 -23.30 -14.21 -8.53
C PHE A 313 -24.04 -14.88 -7.36
N ILE A 314 -25.35 -15.15 -7.50
CA ILE A 314 -26.13 -15.86 -6.47
C ILE A 314 -25.51 -17.25 -6.20
N LEU A 315 -25.22 -18.00 -7.27
CA LEU A 315 -24.59 -19.33 -7.18
C LEU A 315 -23.20 -19.24 -6.55
N PHE A 316 -22.38 -18.28 -6.99
CA PHE A 316 -21.05 -18.05 -6.47
C PHE A 316 -21.09 -17.72 -4.97
N MET A 317 -21.97 -16.82 -4.54
CA MET A 317 -22.11 -16.43 -3.13
C MET A 317 -22.49 -17.61 -2.24
N LYS A 318 -23.39 -18.48 -2.71
CA LYS A 318 -23.77 -19.71 -1.99
C LYS A 318 -22.57 -20.65 -1.82
N LEU A 319 -21.81 -20.89 -2.88
CA LEU A 319 -20.61 -21.73 -2.85
C LEU A 319 -19.52 -21.14 -1.95
N TRP A 320 -19.24 -19.84 -2.10
CA TRP A 320 -18.22 -19.15 -1.34
C TRP A 320 -18.53 -19.14 0.16
N LEU A 321 -19.78 -18.86 0.56
CA LEU A 321 -20.21 -18.93 1.96
C LEU A 321 -20.11 -20.36 2.53
N SER A 322 -20.37 -21.38 1.71
CA SER A 322 -20.18 -22.80 2.09
C SER A 322 -18.70 -23.11 2.39
N ILE A 323 -17.80 -22.69 1.51
CA ILE A 323 -16.36 -22.87 1.67
C ILE A 323 -15.87 -22.10 2.91
N LEU A 324 -16.35 -20.87 3.10
CA LEU A 324 -16.01 -20.03 4.24
C LEU A 324 -16.45 -20.68 5.56
N PHE A 325 -17.67 -21.21 5.61
CA PHE A 325 -18.19 -21.94 6.77
C PHE A 325 -17.31 -23.15 7.10
N ARG A 326 -16.94 -23.96 6.09
CA ARG A 326 -16.03 -25.10 6.28
C ARG A 326 -14.66 -24.67 6.79
N LYS A 327 -14.11 -23.56 6.28
CA LYS A 327 -12.82 -23.01 6.72
C LYS A 327 -12.87 -22.52 8.17
N MET A 328 -13.95 -21.87 8.58
CA MET A 328 -14.12 -21.40 9.97
C MET A 328 -14.29 -22.55 10.95
N THR A 329 -15.08 -23.56 10.59
CA THR A 329 -15.32 -24.75 11.42
C THR A 329 -14.10 -25.68 11.49
N ALA A 330 -13.20 -25.63 10.49
CA ALA A 330 -11.93 -26.37 10.51
C ALA A 330 -10.81 -25.69 11.34
N SER A 331 -11.08 -24.54 11.96
CA SER A 331 -10.07 -23.82 12.75
C SER A 331 -9.66 -24.60 14.01
N PRO A 332 -8.42 -24.43 14.52
CA PRO A 332 -7.92 -25.15 15.70
C PRO A 332 -8.80 -24.98 16.95
N PHE A 333 -9.57 -23.89 17.04
CA PHE A 333 -10.50 -23.64 18.13
C PHE A 333 -11.55 -24.74 18.29
N PHE A 334 -12.14 -25.21 17.18
CA PHE A 334 -13.15 -26.27 17.20
C PHE A 334 -12.57 -27.66 17.42
N ARG A 335 -11.24 -27.81 17.40
CA ARG A 335 -10.58 -29.03 17.91
C ARG A 335 -10.59 -29.09 19.43
N VAL A 336 -10.56 -27.92 20.09
CA VAL A 336 -10.57 -27.80 21.56
C VAL A 336 -12.00 -27.76 22.11
N VAL A 337 -12.93 -27.15 21.37
CA VAL A 337 -14.36 -27.10 21.71
C VAL A 337 -15.16 -27.75 20.58
N PRO A 338 -15.35 -29.08 20.60
CA PRO A 338 -16.14 -29.76 19.59
C PRO A 338 -17.61 -29.37 19.70
N PHE A 339 -18.31 -29.36 18.57
CA PHE A 339 -19.75 -29.13 18.49
C PHE A 339 -20.42 -30.33 17.82
N ASP A 340 -21.68 -30.59 18.18
CA ASP A 340 -22.44 -31.73 17.66
C ASP A 340 -22.55 -31.65 16.13
N SER A 341 -22.24 -32.77 15.46
CA SER A 341 -22.23 -32.85 14.00
C SER A 341 -23.62 -32.65 13.38
N GLU A 342 -24.67 -32.98 14.12
CA GLU A 342 -26.09 -32.81 13.75
C GLU A 342 -26.48 -31.33 13.61
N ILE A 343 -25.87 -30.45 14.41
CA ILE A 343 -26.17 -29.00 14.44
C ILE A 343 -25.50 -28.28 13.24
N ARG A 344 -24.55 -28.92 12.56
CA ARG A 344 -23.73 -28.29 11.51
C ARG A 344 -24.53 -27.85 10.30
N VAL A 345 -25.38 -28.75 9.79
CA VAL A 345 -26.19 -28.51 8.58
C VAL A 345 -27.23 -27.39 8.76
N PRO A 346 -28.05 -27.38 9.85
CA PRO A 346 -29.01 -26.30 10.05
C PRO A 346 -28.31 -24.95 10.25
N VAL A 347 -27.20 -24.90 11.00
CA VAL A 347 -26.43 -23.67 11.22
C VAL A 347 -25.78 -23.15 9.94
N GLN A 348 -25.25 -24.03 9.08
CA GLN A 348 -24.69 -23.64 7.78
C GLN A 348 -25.73 -22.96 6.89
N SER A 349 -26.93 -23.53 6.79
CA SER A 349 -28.01 -22.98 5.96
C SER A 349 -28.45 -21.60 6.47
N ARG A 350 -28.56 -21.42 7.80
CA ARG A 350 -28.94 -20.16 8.42
C ARG A 350 -27.82 -19.12 8.28
N PHE A 351 -26.56 -19.51 8.41
CA PHE A 351 -25.39 -18.64 8.17
C PHE A 351 -25.37 -18.13 6.72
N GLN A 352 -25.61 -19.01 5.75
CA GLN A 352 -25.71 -18.63 4.34
C GLN A 352 -26.86 -17.66 4.08
N LYS A 353 -28.02 -17.86 4.70
CA LYS A 353 -29.16 -16.94 4.57
C LYS A 353 -28.85 -15.56 5.15
N TRP A 354 -28.31 -15.50 6.37
CA TRP A 354 -28.01 -14.24 7.06
C TRP A 354 -26.98 -13.38 6.32
N LEU A 355 -25.95 -13.99 5.73
CA LEU A 355 -24.93 -13.25 4.97
C LEU A 355 -25.26 -13.12 3.48
N GLY A 356 -25.93 -14.10 2.87
CA GLY A 356 -26.24 -14.06 1.45
C GLY A 356 -27.39 -13.12 1.11
N PHE A 357 -28.46 -13.12 1.91
CA PHE A 357 -29.67 -12.34 1.66
C PHE A 357 -29.44 -10.83 1.46
N PRO A 358 -28.75 -10.10 2.36
CA PRO A 358 -28.57 -8.66 2.19
C PRO A 358 -27.81 -8.30 0.91
N VAL A 359 -26.85 -9.14 0.50
CA VAL A 359 -26.06 -8.88 -0.70
C VAL A 359 -26.81 -9.22 -1.98
N ILE A 360 -27.55 -10.33 -2.00
CA ILE A 360 -28.39 -10.71 -3.16
C ILE A 360 -29.52 -9.68 -3.37
N MET A 361 -30.07 -9.14 -2.27
CA MET A 361 -31.08 -8.09 -2.32
C MET A 361 -30.50 -6.77 -2.85
N LEU A 362 -29.31 -6.38 -2.38
CA LEU A 362 -28.62 -5.17 -2.84
C LEU A 362 -28.27 -5.26 -4.32
N THR A 363 -27.60 -6.35 -4.74
CA THR A 363 -27.23 -6.53 -6.15
C THR A 363 -28.46 -6.67 -7.05
N GLY A 364 -29.53 -7.31 -6.57
CA GLY A 364 -30.82 -7.39 -7.27
C GLY A 364 -31.47 -6.02 -7.48
N GLY A 365 -31.49 -5.18 -6.45
CA GLY A 365 -31.97 -3.80 -6.56
C GLY A 365 -31.16 -2.97 -7.56
N VAL A 366 -29.84 -3.12 -7.55
CA VAL A 366 -28.95 -2.46 -8.53
C VAL A 366 -29.21 -2.96 -9.95
N THR A 367 -29.41 -4.27 -10.15
CA THR A 367 -29.73 -4.82 -11.47
C THR A 367 -31.04 -4.25 -12.01
N LEU A 368 -32.09 -4.17 -11.19
CA LEU A 368 -33.40 -3.64 -11.58
C LEU A 368 -33.32 -2.15 -11.94
N MET A 369 -32.65 -1.35 -11.11
CA MET A 369 -32.46 0.08 -11.39
C MET A 369 -31.63 0.29 -12.66
N ALA A 370 -30.55 -0.48 -12.84
CA ALA A 370 -29.72 -0.40 -14.04
C ALA A 370 -30.44 -0.87 -15.31
N THR A 371 -31.48 -1.69 -15.21
CA THR A 371 -32.33 -2.09 -16.36
C THR A 371 -33.45 -1.11 -16.66
N LEU A 372 -33.82 -0.22 -15.71
CA LEU A 372 -34.88 0.78 -15.91
C LEU A 372 -34.33 2.11 -16.46
N VAL A 373 -33.05 2.40 -16.23
CA VAL A 373 -32.37 3.64 -16.65
C VAL A 373 -31.80 3.55 -18.07
N LEU A 374 -31.77 2.36 -18.66
CA LEU A 374 -31.16 2.02 -19.95
C LEU A 374 -32.23 1.43 -20.86
#